data_AF-A0A350XMS2-F1
#
_entry.id   AF-A0A350XMS2-F1
#
_cell.length_a   1.000
_cell.length_b   1.000
_cell.length_c   1.000
_cell.angle_alpha   90.00
_cell.angle_beta   90.00
_cell.angle_gamma   90.00
#
_symmetry.space_group_name_H-M   'P 1'
#
loop_
_entity.id
_entity.type
_entity.pdbx_description
1 polymer ?
#
loop_
_entity_poly.entity_id
_entity_poly.type
_entity_poly.pdbx_seq_one_letter_code
_entity_poly.pdbx_strand_id
1 'polypeptide(L)'
;MDKFDPVRFKLLPTHPVSIPRSASNPIFLVLLVTVAAIASGVHLLFQSASAQNQPVAQQSLTKQRLDPQNPIDRDLPSGGQARPPRDPRGPGTPGGGQRRPPRDPRGPGTPGGGNLYEDILNQLREENRIGVRGGNICAIAPPARLMGIGSAIWHDRPLFIWQGAAVRIELVASGSEEVLWSKNLTANDTTAVYQGEALQPAQRYEWRLYRSDKDFDIVLFRILPKQERDRITAQLNQLQTEGDTVEQIALKRANYFAEQRLWADALQEIYAVANPSEQLKKLGQEITNYLCG
;
A
#
# COMPACT_ATOMS: atom_id res chain seq x y z
N MET A 1 -13.24 61.60 26.44
CA MET A 1 -12.02 62.29 25.97
C MET A 1 -10.85 61.51 26.54
N ASP A 2 -10.41 60.48 25.84
CA ASP A 2 -9.25 59.68 26.23
C ASP A 2 -8.23 59.74 25.09
N LYS A 3 -7.01 60.19 25.44
CA LYS A 3 -5.87 60.36 24.55
C LYS A 3 -5.23 59.00 24.28
N PHE A 4 -5.15 58.62 23.01
CA PHE A 4 -4.28 57.52 22.56
C PHE A 4 -2.91 58.09 22.19
N ASP A 5 -1.87 57.61 22.87
CA ASP A 5 -0.46 57.85 22.54
C ASP A 5 0.02 56.87 21.44
N PRO A 6 0.81 57.33 20.44
CA PRO A 6 1.35 56.46 19.41
C PRO A 6 2.63 55.74 19.86
N VAL A 7 2.65 54.43 19.64
CA VAL A 7 3.79 53.53 19.87
C VAL A 7 4.94 53.86 18.91
N ARG A 8 6.12 54.21 19.46
CA ARG A 8 7.38 54.35 18.71
C ARG A 8 7.99 52.97 18.42
N PHE A 9 8.06 52.59 17.14
CA PHE A 9 8.92 51.49 16.68
C PHE A 9 10.38 51.96 16.60
N LYS A 10 11.29 51.30 17.34
CA LYS A 10 12.73 51.45 17.19
C LYS A 10 13.21 50.51 16.08
N LEU A 11 13.78 51.07 15.02
CA LEU A 11 14.48 50.34 13.97
C LEU A 11 15.83 49.83 14.51
N LEU A 12 16.11 48.53 14.31
CA LEU A 12 17.39 47.91 14.61
C LEU A 12 18.41 48.23 13.50
N PRO A 13 19.70 48.39 13.82
CA PRO A 13 20.75 48.66 12.84
C PRO A 13 21.09 47.40 12.04
N THR A 14 21.14 47.55 10.71
CA THR A 14 21.64 46.55 9.76
C THR A 14 23.16 46.61 9.69
N HIS A 15 23.84 45.51 10.01
CA HIS A 15 25.27 45.36 9.78
C HIS A 15 25.54 44.89 8.34
N PRO A 16 26.50 45.49 7.61
CA PRO A 16 26.91 44.99 6.31
C PRO A 16 27.79 43.75 6.45
N VAL A 17 27.41 42.69 5.74
CA VAL A 17 28.22 41.46 5.59
C VAL A 17 29.29 41.70 4.53
N SER A 18 30.55 41.66 4.96
CA SER A 18 31.73 41.73 4.08
C SER A 18 31.98 40.36 3.43
N ILE A 19 31.88 40.29 2.10
CA ILE A 19 32.23 39.11 1.29
C ILE A 19 33.72 39.20 0.94
N PRO A 20 34.54 38.17 1.23
CA PRO A 20 35.95 38.17 0.82
C PRO A 20 36.09 37.97 -0.69
N ARG A 21 36.90 38.84 -1.31
CA ARG A 21 37.33 38.75 -2.72
C ARG A 21 38.21 37.52 -2.90
N SER A 22 37.70 36.53 -3.64
CA SER A 22 38.48 35.40 -4.14
C SER A 22 39.34 35.84 -5.32
N ALA A 23 40.61 35.48 -5.27
CA ALA A 23 41.63 35.85 -6.25
C ALA A 23 41.38 35.15 -7.60
N SER A 24 41.47 35.96 -8.63
CA SER A 24 41.48 35.65 -10.06
C SER A 24 42.62 34.70 -10.43
N ASN A 25 42.26 33.59 -11.10
CA ASN A 25 43.19 32.70 -11.79
C ASN A 25 42.83 32.74 -13.29
N PRO A 26 43.66 33.32 -14.17
CA PRO A 26 43.34 33.46 -15.59
C PRO A 26 44.11 32.42 -16.39
N ILE A 27 43.49 31.31 -16.77
CA ILE A 27 43.82 30.48 -17.94
C ILE A 27 42.62 29.53 -18.08
N PHE A 28 41.73 29.80 -19.03
CA PHE A 28 41.32 28.83 -20.05
C PHE A 28 40.47 29.53 -21.10
N LEU A 29 41.07 29.58 -22.29
CA LEU A 29 40.51 30.02 -23.55
C LEU A 29 39.30 29.16 -23.97
N VAL A 30 38.32 29.84 -24.57
CA VAL A 30 37.63 29.49 -25.82
C VAL A 30 36.84 28.17 -25.86
N LEU A 31 35.51 28.31 -25.82
CA LEU A 31 34.66 27.81 -26.93
C LEU A 31 33.30 28.52 -26.90
N LEU A 32 33.19 29.52 -27.79
CA LEU A 32 31.96 30.18 -28.17
C LEU A 32 31.27 29.26 -29.20
N VAL A 33 30.20 28.57 -28.79
CA VAL A 33 29.27 27.95 -29.73
C VAL A 33 27.91 28.57 -29.51
N THR A 34 27.58 29.49 -30.41
CA THR A 34 26.22 29.94 -30.71
C THR A 34 25.41 28.79 -31.29
N VAL A 35 24.27 28.45 -30.70
CA VAL A 35 23.12 27.95 -31.46
C VAL A 35 21.86 28.64 -30.94
N ALA A 36 21.16 29.21 -31.91
CA ALA A 36 20.03 30.10 -31.78
C ALA A 36 18.72 29.39 -31.39
N ALA A 37 17.80 30.22 -30.92
CA ALA A 37 16.40 29.92 -30.71
C ALA A 37 15.73 29.30 -31.94
N ILE A 38 14.89 28.28 -31.72
CA ILE A 38 13.75 27.97 -32.57
C ILE A 38 12.51 27.94 -31.66
N ALA A 39 11.83 29.07 -31.63
CA ALA A 39 10.41 29.16 -31.29
C ALA A 39 9.62 29.02 -32.60
N SER A 40 8.91 27.91 -32.76
CA SER A 40 7.83 27.65 -33.73
C SER A 40 7.32 26.26 -33.37
N GLY A 41 6.16 26.09 -32.74
CA GLY A 41 4.88 26.32 -33.39
C GLY A 41 4.29 24.98 -33.79
N VAL A 42 3.66 24.28 -32.83
CA VAL A 42 2.70 23.20 -33.11
C VAL A 42 1.57 23.30 -32.08
N HIS A 43 0.58 24.15 -32.41
CA HIS A 43 -0.77 24.00 -31.90
C HIS A 43 -1.36 22.75 -32.57
N LEU A 44 -1.42 21.63 -31.85
CA LEU A 44 -2.30 20.54 -32.24
C LEU A 44 -3.65 20.74 -31.54
N LEU A 45 -4.64 20.94 -32.39
CA LEU A 45 -6.06 21.04 -32.12
C LEU A 45 -6.54 19.79 -31.38
N PHE A 46 -6.90 19.94 -30.10
CA PHE A 46 -7.84 19.03 -29.45
C PHE A 46 -9.24 19.36 -29.97
N GLN A 47 -9.69 18.64 -31.00
CA GLN A 47 -11.12 18.59 -31.32
C GLN A 47 -11.84 17.83 -30.21
N SER A 48 -12.60 18.58 -29.44
CA SER A 48 -13.54 18.08 -28.44
C SER A 48 -14.74 17.50 -29.19
N ALA A 49 -14.85 16.18 -29.24
CA ALA A 49 -16.09 15.51 -29.63
C ALA A 49 -17.05 15.55 -28.43
N SER A 50 -17.81 16.63 -28.33
CA SER A 50 -18.98 16.74 -27.48
C SER A 50 -20.14 15.97 -28.14
N ALA A 51 -20.37 14.72 -27.72
CA ALA A 51 -21.61 14.02 -28.00
C ALA A 51 -22.66 14.43 -26.96
N GLN A 52 -23.64 15.19 -27.44
CA GLN A 52 -24.84 15.58 -26.75
C GLN A 52 -25.76 14.38 -26.51
N ASN A 53 -26.35 14.35 -25.31
CA ASN A 53 -27.73 13.97 -24.98
C ASN A 53 -28.34 12.72 -25.64
N GLN A 54 -28.73 11.77 -24.78
CA GLN A 54 -30.16 11.52 -24.57
C GLN A 54 -30.44 10.84 -23.21
N PRO A 55 -31.45 11.29 -22.45
CA PRO A 55 -31.91 10.65 -21.24
C PRO A 55 -32.85 9.49 -21.58
N VAL A 56 -32.51 8.28 -21.17
CA VAL A 56 -33.44 7.14 -21.24
C VAL A 56 -34.38 7.20 -20.03
N ALA A 57 -35.66 7.12 -20.38
CA ALA A 57 -36.83 7.26 -19.55
C ALA A 57 -36.80 6.50 -18.22
N GLN A 58 -37.29 7.20 -17.20
CA GLN A 58 -37.88 6.62 -16.01
C GLN A 58 -39.06 5.73 -16.41
N GLN A 59 -39.00 4.43 -16.09
CA GLN A 59 -40.19 3.61 -15.95
C GLN A 59 -40.49 3.43 -14.47
N SER A 60 -41.53 4.12 -14.07
CA SER A 60 -42.20 4.04 -12.78
C SER A 60 -43.09 2.79 -12.73
N LEU A 61 -43.22 2.25 -11.51
CA LEU A 61 -44.40 1.55 -10.99
C LEU A 61 -44.73 0.15 -11.55
N THR A 62 -44.38 -0.86 -10.76
CA THR A 62 -45.40 -1.80 -10.27
C THR A 62 -45.18 -2.16 -8.81
N LYS A 63 -46.02 -1.53 -8.00
CA LYS A 63 -46.29 -1.80 -6.59
C LYS A 63 -47.06 -3.13 -6.52
N GLN A 64 -46.42 -4.20 -6.06
CA GLN A 64 -47.12 -5.39 -5.58
C GLN A 64 -47.07 -5.42 -4.05
N ARG A 65 -48.24 -5.15 -3.47
CA ARG A 65 -48.60 -5.31 -2.06
C ARG A 65 -49.66 -6.43 -2.03
N LEU A 66 -49.78 -7.09 -0.87
CA LEU A 66 -50.64 -8.22 -0.45
C LEU A 66 -49.81 -9.52 -0.38
N ASP A 67 -49.70 -10.24 0.74
CA ASP A 67 -50.29 -10.09 2.08
C ASP A 67 -49.54 -11.00 3.08
N PRO A 68 -49.74 -10.82 4.40
CA PRO A 68 -49.09 -11.57 5.46
C PRO A 68 -49.95 -12.78 5.89
N GLN A 69 -49.33 -13.94 6.10
CA GLN A 69 -49.89 -15.02 6.91
C GLN A 69 -48.82 -16.08 7.18
N ASN A 70 -48.37 -16.21 8.44
CA ASN A 70 -48.72 -17.34 9.32
C ASN A 70 -47.71 -17.43 10.49
N PRO A 71 -48.15 -17.31 11.75
CA PRO A 71 -47.33 -17.62 12.91
C PRO A 71 -47.37 -19.13 13.18
N ILE A 72 -46.20 -19.75 13.32
CA ILE A 72 -46.10 -21.07 13.96
C ILE A 72 -45.26 -20.92 15.22
N ASP A 73 -45.98 -20.78 16.33
CA ASP A 73 -45.56 -21.29 17.63
C ASP A 73 -45.21 -22.78 17.49
N ARG A 74 -44.09 -23.19 18.09
CA ARG A 74 -43.96 -24.44 18.87
C ARG A 74 -42.58 -24.58 19.49
N ASP A 75 -42.60 -24.46 20.81
CA ASP A 75 -42.04 -25.39 21.78
C ASP A 75 -40.52 -25.59 21.85
N LEU A 76 -39.95 -24.94 22.88
CA LEU A 76 -38.78 -25.43 23.59
C LEU A 76 -39.05 -26.80 24.23
N PRO A 77 -38.10 -27.74 24.14
CA PRO A 77 -37.89 -28.72 25.19
C PRO A 77 -36.71 -28.29 26.05
N SER A 78 -37.04 -27.91 27.28
CA SER A 78 -36.15 -27.94 28.43
C SER A 78 -35.70 -29.39 28.65
N GLY A 79 -34.40 -29.67 28.48
CA GLY A 79 -33.84 -31.00 28.59
C GLY A 79 -32.45 -30.93 29.19
N GLY A 80 -32.39 -30.85 30.52
CA GLY A 80 -31.16 -30.97 31.27
C GLY A 80 -30.51 -32.34 31.06
N GLN A 81 -29.24 -32.34 30.68
CA GLN A 81 -28.36 -33.48 30.91
C GLN A 81 -27.15 -32.99 31.70
N ALA A 82 -27.18 -33.34 32.99
CA ALA A 82 -26.07 -33.22 33.92
C ALA A 82 -24.87 -33.99 33.35
N ARG A 83 -23.77 -33.27 33.13
CA ARG A 83 -22.47 -33.90 32.85
C ARG A 83 -21.99 -34.62 34.12
N PRO A 84 -21.54 -35.88 34.03
CA PRO A 84 -20.95 -36.56 35.18
C PRO A 84 -19.62 -35.91 35.58
N PRO A 85 -19.21 -36.02 36.87
CA PRO A 85 -17.96 -35.45 37.37
C PRO A 85 -16.76 -36.08 36.65
N ARG A 86 -15.83 -35.23 36.17
CA ARG A 86 -14.50 -35.69 35.78
C ARG A 86 -13.72 -36.08 37.03
N ASP A 87 -13.37 -37.35 37.10
CA ASP A 87 -12.45 -37.94 38.06
C ASP A 87 -11.06 -37.26 37.98
N PRO A 88 -10.54 -36.69 39.07
CA PRO A 88 -9.18 -36.21 39.17
C PRO A 88 -8.34 -37.22 39.94
N ARG A 89 -7.77 -38.22 39.24
CA ARG A 89 -6.49 -38.88 39.58
C ARG A 89 -6.14 -40.04 38.64
N GLY A 90 -5.06 -39.87 37.88
CA GLY A 90 -4.35 -40.94 37.19
C GLY A 90 -2.88 -40.54 36.96
N PRO A 91 -1.89 -41.30 37.48
CA PRO A 91 -0.48 -40.93 37.46
C PRO A 91 0.28 -41.56 36.27
N GLY A 92 1.34 -40.90 35.82
CA GLY A 92 2.27 -41.36 34.77
C GLY A 92 2.30 -40.37 33.60
N THR A 93 3.41 -39.81 33.15
CA THR A 93 4.80 -40.28 33.09
C THR A 93 5.70 -39.05 32.92
N PRO A 94 6.92 -38.97 33.52
CA PRO A 94 7.84 -37.87 33.24
C PRO A 94 8.43 -38.07 31.84
N GLY A 95 7.79 -37.50 30.83
CA GLY A 95 8.35 -37.37 29.49
C GLY A 95 9.52 -36.39 29.54
N GLY A 96 10.74 -36.91 29.39
CA GLY A 96 11.97 -36.14 29.31
C GLY A 96 11.87 -35.05 28.26
N GLY A 97 11.65 -33.82 28.73
CA GLY A 97 11.80 -32.62 27.93
C GLY A 97 13.26 -32.52 27.50
N GLN A 98 13.55 -32.98 26.28
CA GLN A 98 14.71 -32.47 25.56
C GLN A 98 14.54 -30.96 25.49
N ARG A 99 15.25 -30.27 26.38
CA ARG A 99 15.43 -28.83 26.32
C ARG A 99 16.02 -28.58 24.95
N ARG A 100 15.19 -28.08 24.03
CA ARG A 100 15.71 -27.46 22.81
C ARG A 100 16.77 -26.47 23.27
N PRO A 101 17.98 -26.51 22.70
CA PRO A 101 19.01 -25.55 23.07
C PRO A 101 18.43 -24.14 22.95
N PRO A 102 18.81 -23.21 23.84
CA PRO A 102 18.40 -21.82 23.74
C PRO A 102 18.63 -21.35 22.31
N ARG A 103 17.55 -20.89 21.65
CA ARG A 103 17.68 -20.21 20.37
C ARG A 103 18.53 -18.99 20.67
N ASP A 104 19.75 -19.04 20.17
CA ASP A 104 20.74 -17.98 20.19
C ASP A 104 20.03 -16.64 19.86
N PRO A 105 20.05 -15.64 20.76
CA PRO A 105 19.48 -14.33 20.49
C PRO A 105 20.44 -13.58 19.57
N ARG A 106 20.59 -14.05 18.34
CA ARG A 106 21.18 -13.24 17.28
C ARG A 106 20.23 -12.06 17.09
N GLY A 107 20.79 -10.87 17.23
CA GLY A 107 20.10 -9.60 17.01
C GLY A 107 19.52 -9.49 15.60
N PRO A 108 18.94 -8.32 15.26
CA PRO A 108 18.33 -8.09 13.95
C PRO A 108 19.33 -8.49 12.86
N GLY A 109 18.87 -9.37 11.97
CA GLY A 109 19.68 -10.31 11.22
C GLY A 109 20.84 -9.66 10.48
N THR A 110 22.01 -10.28 10.61
CA THR A 110 23.02 -10.22 9.56
C THR A 110 22.35 -10.75 8.29
N PRO A 111 22.31 -9.99 7.18
CA PRO A 111 21.83 -10.49 5.90
C PRO A 111 22.58 -11.80 5.63
N GLY A 112 21.84 -12.89 5.42
CA GLY A 112 22.47 -14.10 4.93
C GLY A 112 23.21 -13.72 3.65
N GLY A 113 24.43 -14.21 3.44
CA GLY A 113 25.13 -14.04 2.16
C GLY A 113 24.45 -14.80 1.01
N GLY A 114 23.12 -14.94 1.05
CA GLY A 114 22.26 -15.57 0.08
C GLY A 114 21.77 -14.58 -0.98
N ASN A 115 20.93 -15.07 -1.88
CA ASN A 115 20.32 -14.24 -2.91
C ASN A 115 19.11 -13.49 -2.31
N LEU A 116 18.95 -12.21 -2.65
CA LEU A 116 17.85 -11.36 -2.13
C LEU A 116 16.45 -11.94 -2.41
N TYR A 117 16.33 -12.72 -3.48
CA TYR A 117 15.10 -13.42 -3.85
C TYR A 117 14.64 -14.39 -2.75
N GLU A 118 15.53 -15.28 -2.32
CA GLU A 118 15.26 -16.24 -1.25
C GLU A 118 15.12 -15.54 0.10
N ASP A 119 15.87 -14.46 0.35
CA ASP A 119 15.71 -13.69 1.60
C ASP A 119 14.30 -13.14 1.74
N ILE A 120 13.76 -12.52 0.67
CA ILE A 120 12.37 -12.04 0.62
C ILE A 120 11.39 -13.20 0.85
N LEU A 121 11.56 -14.33 0.14
CA LEU A 121 10.65 -15.47 0.29
C LEU A 121 10.71 -16.10 1.68
N ASN A 122 11.90 -16.17 2.28
CA ASN A 122 12.08 -16.70 3.63
C ASN A 122 11.41 -15.80 4.67
N GLN A 123 11.56 -14.48 4.56
CA GLN A 123 10.84 -13.52 5.40
C GLN A 123 9.32 -13.72 5.28
N LEU A 124 8.81 -13.87 4.05
CA LEU A 124 7.38 -14.10 3.81
C LEU A 124 6.87 -15.35 4.53
N ARG A 125 7.61 -16.46 4.42
CA ARG A 125 7.28 -17.76 5.02
C ARG A 125 7.34 -17.72 6.55
N GLU A 126 8.22 -16.91 7.12
CA GLU A 126 8.34 -16.76 8.57
C GLU A 126 7.16 -15.99 9.19
N GLU A 127 6.66 -14.98 8.49
CA GLU A 127 5.60 -14.09 9.00
C GLU A 127 4.20 -14.66 8.79
N ASN A 128 3.94 -15.30 7.65
CA ASN A 128 2.59 -15.68 7.23
C ASN A 128 2.25 -17.14 7.54
N ARG A 129 2.46 -17.56 8.78
CA ARG A 129 2.14 -18.93 9.27
C ARG A 129 0.66 -19.30 9.28
N ILE A 130 -0.22 -18.44 8.80
CA ILE A 130 -1.67 -18.65 8.78
C ILE A 130 -2.12 -18.51 7.33
N GLY A 131 -2.25 -19.64 6.63
CA GLY A 131 -2.76 -19.68 5.26
C GLY A 131 -4.17 -19.08 5.19
N VAL A 132 -4.44 -18.35 4.11
CA VAL A 132 -5.72 -17.65 3.92
C VAL A 132 -6.64 -18.56 3.13
N ARG A 133 -7.66 -19.14 3.79
CA ARG A 133 -8.69 -19.93 3.09
C ARG A 133 -9.75 -19.03 2.46
N GLY A 134 -9.80 -19.04 1.13
CA GLY A 134 -11.00 -19.26 0.32
C GLY A 134 -12.03 -18.13 0.24
N GLY A 135 -11.87 -17.27 -0.77
CA GLY A 135 -12.89 -16.45 -1.39
C GLY A 135 -12.64 -16.36 -2.91
N ASN A 136 -13.63 -15.96 -3.72
CA ASN A 136 -13.48 -15.88 -5.19
C ASN A 136 -12.57 -14.73 -5.65
N ILE A 137 -12.31 -13.75 -4.78
CA ILE A 137 -11.32 -12.69 -4.95
C ILE A 137 -10.39 -12.71 -3.74
N CYS A 138 -9.09 -12.55 -3.99
CA CYS A 138 -8.07 -12.39 -2.98
C CYS A 138 -7.37 -11.04 -3.17
N ALA A 139 -7.63 -10.11 -2.26
CA ALA A 139 -6.97 -8.80 -2.23
C ALA A 139 -5.60 -8.91 -1.54
N ILE A 140 -4.53 -8.57 -2.26
CA ILE A 140 -3.15 -8.83 -1.84
C ILE A 140 -2.49 -7.57 -1.25
N ALA A 141 -2.51 -6.46 -1.98
CA ALA A 141 -1.82 -5.22 -1.60
C ALA A 141 -2.66 -3.99 -2.01
N PRO A 142 -2.77 -2.95 -1.15
CA PRO A 142 -2.48 -2.93 0.29
C PRO A 142 -3.26 -4.04 1.06
N PRO A 143 -2.67 -4.64 2.11
CA PRO A 143 -3.14 -5.93 2.62
C PRO A 143 -4.42 -5.83 3.45
N ALA A 144 -5.29 -6.82 3.28
CA ALA A 144 -6.45 -7.03 4.14
C ALA A 144 -6.11 -7.74 5.46
N ARG A 145 -5.09 -8.61 5.45
CA ARG A 145 -4.88 -9.60 6.53
C ARG A 145 -3.42 -9.98 6.81
N LEU A 146 -2.42 -9.25 6.30
CA LEU A 146 -1.03 -9.44 6.72
C LEU A 146 -0.90 -9.02 8.20
N MET A 147 -0.66 -9.99 9.08
CA MET A 147 -0.56 -9.77 10.52
C MET A 147 0.76 -9.05 10.85
N GLY A 148 0.68 -7.85 11.45
CA GLY A 148 1.86 -7.06 11.78
C GLY A 148 1.52 -5.61 12.16
N ILE A 149 2.49 -4.70 12.06
CA ILE A 149 2.38 -3.27 12.36
C ILE A 149 1.45 -2.57 11.34
N GLY A 150 0.17 -2.92 11.43
CA GLY A 150 -0.94 -2.36 10.69
C GLY A 150 -0.96 -2.73 9.22
N SER A 151 -2.12 -2.65 8.61
CA SER A 151 -2.30 -2.45 7.18
C SER A 151 -1.72 -1.10 6.73
N ALA A 152 -0.51 -0.77 7.17
CA ALA A 152 0.19 0.48 6.90
C ALA A 152 1.05 0.33 5.65
N ILE A 153 1.11 1.37 4.84
CA ILE A 153 1.98 1.43 3.67
C ILE A 153 2.78 2.73 3.64
N TRP A 154 3.94 2.69 3.00
CA TRP A 154 4.83 3.83 2.83
C TRP A 154 4.44 4.69 1.62
N HIS A 155 3.99 4.10 0.50
CA HIS A 155 3.58 4.85 -0.69
C HIS A 155 2.25 5.58 -0.49
N ASP A 156 2.19 6.86 -0.88
CA ASP A 156 0.95 7.67 -0.92
C ASP A 156 0.20 7.56 -2.26
N ARG A 157 0.74 6.77 -3.20
CA ARG A 157 0.11 6.35 -4.45
C ARG A 157 0.25 4.83 -4.60
N PRO A 158 -0.61 4.05 -3.93
CA PRO A 158 -0.46 2.61 -3.85
C PRO A 158 -0.68 1.92 -5.20
N LEU A 159 0.02 0.81 -5.38
CA LEU A 159 -0.33 -0.23 -6.33
C LEU A 159 -1.31 -1.20 -5.67
N PHE A 160 -2.50 -1.34 -6.26
CA PHE A 160 -3.45 -2.38 -5.89
C PHE A 160 -3.13 -3.68 -6.62
N ILE A 161 -3.12 -4.80 -5.89
CA ILE A 161 -2.87 -6.14 -6.43
C ILE A 161 -3.92 -7.10 -5.87
N TRP A 162 -4.53 -7.91 -6.74
CA TRP A 162 -5.49 -8.93 -6.36
C TRP A 162 -5.40 -10.16 -7.28
N GLN A 163 -6.04 -11.24 -6.84
CA GLN A 163 -6.34 -12.42 -7.65
C GLN A 163 -7.86 -12.64 -7.70
N GLY A 164 -8.36 -13.17 -8.81
CA GLY A 164 -9.80 -13.35 -9.05
C GLY A 164 -10.42 -12.26 -9.92
N ALA A 165 -11.65 -12.51 -10.38
CA ALA A 165 -12.33 -11.65 -11.35
C ALA A 165 -13.01 -10.46 -10.67
N ALA A 166 -12.52 -9.25 -10.94
CA ALA A 166 -13.12 -7.98 -10.52
C ALA A 166 -13.53 -7.15 -11.73
N VAL A 167 -14.61 -6.37 -11.61
CA VAL A 167 -15.11 -5.50 -12.68
C VAL A 167 -14.86 -4.02 -12.41
N ARG A 168 -14.61 -3.66 -11.14
CA ARG A 168 -14.32 -2.29 -10.73
C ARG A 168 -13.55 -2.29 -9.42
N ILE A 169 -12.67 -1.31 -9.27
CA ILE A 169 -11.98 -0.98 -8.02
C ILE A 169 -12.30 0.46 -7.64
N GLU A 170 -12.52 0.71 -6.36
CA GLU A 170 -12.71 2.06 -5.81
C GLU A 170 -11.82 2.26 -4.58
N LEU A 171 -11.38 3.50 -4.39
CA LEU A 171 -10.72 3.96 -3.17
C LEU A 171 -11.58 5.03 -2.50
N VAL A 172 -11.82 4.87 -1.20
CA VAL A 172 -12.56 5.81 -0.36
C VAL A 172 -11.76 6.13 0.90
N ALA A 173 -12.01 7.31 1.48
CA ALA A 173 -11.56 7.58 2.84
C ALA A 173 -12.33 6.69 3.82
N SER A 174 -11.65 6.12 4.82
CA SER A 174 -12.34 5.22 5.76
C SER A 174 -13.40 5.96 6.57
N GLY A 175 -14.60 5.37 6.67
CA GLY A 175 -15.77 6.01 7.29
C GLY A 175 -16.45 7.08 6.43
N SER A 176 -16.04 7.26 5.17
CA SER A 176 -16.70 8.12 4.18
C SER A 176 -17.36 7.28 3.07
N GLU A 177 -18.40 7.84 2.46
CA GLU A 177 -18.98 7.31 1.22
C GLU A 177 -18.40 7.98 -0.04
N GLU A 178 -17.60 9.04 0.13
CA GLU A 178 -16.98 9.76 -0.97
C GLU A 178 -15.91 8.91 -1.66
N VAL A 179 -16.09 8.71 -2.97
CA VAL A 179 -15.15 7.99 -3.83
C VAL A 179 -14.03 8.94 -4.26
N LEU A 180 -12.83 8.69 -3.75
CA LEU A 180 -11.62 9.44 -4.08
C LEU A 180 -11.07 9.06 -5.46
N TRP A 181 -11.28 7.80 -5.87
CA TRP A 181 -10.85 7.28 -7.15
C TRP A 181 -11.60 5.99 -7.49
N SER A 182 -11.89 5.79 -8.77
CA SER A 182 -12.58 4.61 -9.30
C SER A 182 -11.95 4.21 -10.64
N LYS A 183 -11.88 2.91 -10.91
CA LYS A 183 -11.43 2.37 -12.18
C LYS A 183 -12.25 1.13 -12.54
N ASN A 184 -12.81 1.12 -13.74
CA ASN A 184 -13.38 -0.08 -14.34
C ASN A 184 -12.27 -1.01 -14.79
N LEU A 185 -12.47 -2.31 -14.58
CA LEU A 185 -11.47 -3.35 -14.80
C LEU A 185 -11.89 -4.27 -15.94
N THR A 186 -10.91 -4.83 -16.64
CA THR A 186 -11.11 -5.93 -17.57
C THR A 186 -10.91 -7.28 -16.86
N ALA A 187 -11.37 -8.37 -17.48
CA ALA A 187 -11.23 -9.72 -16.92
C ALA A 187 -9.76 -10.15 -16.70
N ASN A 188 -8.80 -9.49 -17.36
CA ASN A 188 -7.38 -9.79 -17.25
C ASN A 188 -6.64 -8.88 -16.25
N ASP A 189 -7.31 -7.86 -15.71
CA ASP A 189 -6.68 -6.96 -14.77
C ASP A 189 -6.53 -7.67 -13.42
N THR A 190 -5.30 -7.69 -12.90
CA THR A 190 -4.96 -8.16 -11.55
C THR A 190 -4.24 -7.08 -10.73
N THR A 191 -4.01 -5.92 -11.35
CA THR A 191 -3.35 -4.78 -10.73
C THR A 191 -3.97 -3.45 -11.17
N ALA A 192 -3.86 -2.44 -10.31
CA ALA A 192 -4.23 -1.08 -10.66
C ALA A 192 -3.38 -0.07 -9.87
N VAL A 193 -2.74 0.85 -10.58
CA VAL A 193 -2.03 1.97 -9.97
C VAL A 193 -3.02 3.06 -9.61
N TYR A 194 -2.98 3.56 -8.37
CA TYR A 194 -3.73 4.73 -7.97
C TYR A 194 -3.22 6.00 -8.68
N GLN A 195 -4.11 6.71 -9.37
CA GLN A 195 -3.78 7.89 -10.18
C GLN A 195 -4.41 9.20 -9.66
N GLY A 196 -5.04 9.18 -8.47
CA GLY A 196 -5.64 10.36 -7.86
C GLY A 196 -4.64 11.25 -7.11
N GLU A 197 -5.14 12.12 -6.24
CA GLU A 197 -4.32 12.99 -5.39
C GLU A 197 -3.55 12.22 -4.32
N ALA A 198 -2.35 12.68 -3.95
CA ALA A 198 -1.53 11.98 -2.97
C ALA A 198 -2.28 11.75 -1.64
N LEU A 199 -2.28 10.50 -1.17
CA LEU A 199 -2.97 10.12 0.06
C LEU A 199 -2.26 10.72 1.28
N GLN A 200 -3.06 11.10 2.28
CA GLN A 200 -2.59 11.85 3.43
C GLN A 200 -1.89 10.93 4.45
N PRO A 201 -0.75 11.33 5.02
CA PRO A 201 -0.07 10.56 6.06
C PRO A 201 -0.96 10.30 7.28
N ALA A 202 -0.78 9.13 7.92
CA ALA A 202 -1.56 8.66 9.07
C ALA A 202 -3.07 8.46 8.83
N GLN A 203 -3.58 8.77 7.64
CA GLN A 203 -4.99 8.61 7.29
C GLN A 203 -5.31 7.16 6.93
N ARG A 204 -6.54 6.73 7.25
CA ARG A 204 -7.10 5.42 6.89
C ARG A 204 -7.94 5.50 5.63
N TYR A 205 -7.84 4.47 4.82
CA TYR A 205 -8.54 4.32 3.55
C TYR A 205 -9.11 2.91 3.43
N GLU A 206 -10.13 2.79 2.60
CA GLU A 206 -10.72 1.52 2.20
C GLU A 206 -10.66 1.42 0.69
N TRP A 207 -10.22 0.28 0.19
CA TRP A 207 -10.40 -0.04 -1.22
C TRP A 207 -11.43 -1.16 -1.37
N ARG A 208 -12.28 -1.00 -2.38
CA ARG A 208 -13.44 -1.85 -2.66
C ARG A 208 -13.23 -2.54 -3.99
N LEU A 209 -13.23 -3.88 -3.99
CA LEU A 209 -13.15 -4.69 -5.20
C LEU A 209 -14.54 -5.23 -5.55
N TYR A 210 -15.13 -4.72 -6.63
CA TYR A 210 -16.46 -5.10 -7.07
C TYR A 210 -16.42 -6.32 -7.98
N ARG A 211 -17.34 -7.25 -7.72
CA ARG A 211 -17.64 -8.39 -8.58
C ARG A 211 -18.82 -8.09 -9.50
N SER A 212 -19.00 -8.92 -10.53
CA SER A 212 -20.13 -8.80 -11.47
C SER A 212 -21.49 -9.05 -10.82
N ASP A 213 -21.53 -9.80 -9.70
CA ASP A 213 -22.73 -10.14 -8.92
C ASP A 213 -23.13 -9.09 -7.87
N LYS A 214 -22.55 -7.88 -7.95
CA LYS A 214 -22.80 -6.67 -7.14
C LYS A 214 -22.24 -6.66 -5.71
N ASP A 215 -21.73 -7.77 -5.20
CA ASP A 215 -20.98 -7.75 -3.94
C ASP A 215 -19.56 -7.18 -4.15
N PHE A 216 -19.01 -6.58 -3.09
CA PHE A 216 -17.63 -6.09 -3.08
C PHE A 216 -16.90 -6.48 -1.79
N ASP A 217 -15.61 -6.74 -1.94
CA ASP A 217 -14.72 -6.94 -0.79
C ASP A 217 -14.15 -5.60 -0.35
N ILE A 218 -14.16 -5.35 0.96
CA ILE A 218 -13.59 -4.15 1.59
C ILE A 218 -12.25 -4.49 2.22
N VAL A 219 -11.25 -3.68 1.90
CA VAL A 219 -9.91 -3.82 2.47
C VAL A 219 -9.44 -2.49 3.03
N LEU A 220 -9.12 -2.51 4.32
CA LEU A 220 -8.68 -1.35 5.10
C LEU A 220 -7.17 -1.22 5.11
N PHE A 221 -6.66 -0.01 4.87
CA PHE A 221 -5.25 0.31 5.04
C PHE A 221 -5.04 1.73 5.57
N ARG A 222 -3.82 2.08 5.94
CA ARG A 222 -3.42 3.43 6.34
C ARG A 222 -2.10 3.83 5.69
N ILE A 223 -1.89 5.12 5.49
CA ILE A 223 -0.58 5.64 5.11
C ILE A 223 0.26 5.81 6.39
N LEU A 224 1.54 5.43 6.33
CA LEU A 224 2.46 5.67 7.44
C LEU A 224 2.53 7.17 7.81
N PRO A 225 2.71 7.51 9.09
CA PRO A 225 2.92 8.89 9.51
C PRO A 225 4.12 9.51 8.80
N LYS A 226 4.08 10.83 8.58
CA LYS A 226 5.10 11.55 7.83
C LYS A 226 6.52 11.33 8.37
N GLN A 227 6.70 11.39 9.69
CA GLN A 227 8.02 11.19 10.32
C GLN A 227 8.62 9.81 10.01
N GLU A 228 7.79 8.77 10.03
CA GLU A 228 8.24 7.39 9.74
C GLU A 228 8.55 7.22 8.25
N ARG A 229 7.72 7.80 7.37
CA ARG A 229 8.00 7.84 5.93
C ARG A 229 9.30 8.56 5.60
N ASP A 230 9.55 9.71 6.23
CA ASP A 230 10.77 10.49 6.00
C ASP A 230 12.01 9.70 6.46
N ARG A 231 11.92 8.97 7.58
CA ARG A 231 12.98 8.06 8.05
C ARG A 231 13.25 6.93 7.05
N ILE A 232 12.20 6.23 6.61
CA ILE A 232 12.33 5.14 5.62
C ILE A 232 12.93 5.68 4.32
N THR A 233 12.48 6.85 3.85
CA THR A 233 13.02 7.50 2.65
C THR A 233 14.52 7.73 2.77
N ALA A 234 14.98 8.24 3.91
CA ALA A 234 16.41 8.44 4.16
C ALA A 234 17.20 7.13 4.12
N GLN A 235 16.65 6.03 4.63
CA GLN A 235 17.29 4.72 4.60
C GLN A 235 17.30 4.12 3.18
N LEU A 236 16.21 4.24 2.43
CA LEU A 236 16.13 3.77 1.03
C LEU A 236 17.12 4.49 0.12
N ASN A 237 17.37 5.78 0.35
CA ASN A 237 18.35 6.56 -0.41
C ASN A 237 19.80 6.06 -0.19
N GLN A 238 20.08 5.33 0.90
CA GLN A 238 21.38 4.74 1.17
C GLN A 238 21.58 3.37 0.51
N LEU A 239 20.52 2.74 0.00
CA LEU A 239 20.57 1.40 -0.59
C LEU A 239 21.06 1.40 -2.05
N GLN A 240 21.10 2.56 -2.69
CA GLN A 240 21.56 2.70 -4.06
C GLN A 240 23.08 2.77 -4.10
N THR A 241 23.70 1.84 -4.83
CA THR A 241 25.15 1.85 -5.07
C THR A 241 25.42 2.13 -6.55
N GLU A 242 26.53 2.81 -6.82
CA GLU A 242 26.95 3.10 -8.19
C GLU A 242 27.12 1.80 -8.98
N GLY A 243 26.50 1.73 -10.17
CA GLY A 243 26.54 0.56 -11.03
C GLY A 243 25.40 -0.45 -10.86
N ASP A 244 24.51 -0.27 -9.86
CA ASP A 244 23.32 -1.12 -9.77
C ASP A 244 22.39 -0.91 -10.97
N THR A 245 21.81 -2.00 -11.46
CA THR A 245 20.69 -1.95 -12.42
C THR A 245 19.40 -1.54 -11.73
N VAL A 246 18.41 -1.08 -12.50
CA VAL A 246 17.07 -0.75 -11.99
C VAL A 246 16.45 -1.93 -11.23
N GLU A 247 16.61 -3.15 -11.74
CA GLU A 247 16.10 -4.36 -11.09
C GLU A 247 16.82 -4.66 -9.76
N GLN A 248 18.15 -4.48 -9.71
CA GLN A 248 18.90 -4.65 -8.46
C GLN A 248 18.49 -3.63 -7.39
N ILE A 249 18.27 -2.37 -7.78
CA ILE A 249 17.75 -1.33 -6.88
C ILE A 249 16.36 -1.72 -6.38
N ALA A 250 15.46 -2.16 -7.26
CA ALA A 250 14.12 -2.59 -6.90
C ALA A 250 14.14 -3.77 -5.92
N LEU A 251 15.01 -4.77 -6.13
CA LEU A 251 15.17 -5.92 -5.22
C LEU A 251 15.71 -5.50 -3.84
N LYS A 252 16.72 -4.62 -3.79
CA LYS A 252 17.25 -4.11 -2.51
C LYS A 252 16.17 -3.37 -1.72
N ARG A 253 15.38 -2.52 -2.40
CA ARG A 253 14.26 -1.78 -1.80
C ARG A 253 13.13 -2.72 -1.37
N ALA A 254 12.78 -3.70 -2.20
CA ALA A 254 11.77 -4.70 -1.88
C ALA A 254 12.17 -5.53 -0.65
N ASN A 255 13.42 -5.97 -0.56
CA ASN A 255 13.95 -6.66 0.62
C ASN A 255 13.88 -5.78 1.87
N TYR A 256 14.29 -4.51 1.75
CA TYR A 256 14.17 -3.56 2.87
C TYR A 256 12.72 -3.45 3.36
N PHE A 257 11.75 -3.27 2.45
CA PHE A 257 10.34 -3.19 2.83
C PHE A 257 9.82 -4.50 3.45
N ALA A 258 10.24 -5.65 2.92
CA ALA A 258 9.89 -6.96 3.48
C ALA A 258 10.43 -7.12 4.92
N GLU A 259 11.66 -6.69 5.20
CA GLU A 259 12.24 -6.67 6.56
C GLU A 259 11.47 -5.75 7.52
N GLN A 260 10.90 -4.66 7.00
CA GLN A 260 10.02 -3.75 7.75
C GLN A 260 8.56 -4.23 7.82
N ARG A 261 8.23 -5.40 7.27
CA ARG A 261 6.86 -5.95 7.14
C ARG A 261 5.91 -5.12 6.28
N LEU A 262 6.47 -4.27 5.42
CA LEU A 262 5.74 -3.40 4.49
C LEU A 262 5.55 -4.10 3.14
N TRP A 263 4.90 -5.26 3.16
CA TRP A 263 4.80 -6.15 2.00
C TRP A 263 4.11 -5.54 0.77
N ALA A 264 3.16 -4.63 0.96
CA ALA A 264 2.56 -3.90 -0.17
C ALA A 264 3.58 -3.03 -0.89
N ASP A 265 4.44 -2.34 -0.13
CA ASP A 265 5.50 -1.52 -0.70
C ASP A 265 6.59 -2.40 -1.33
N ALA A 266 6.91 -3.56 -0.73
CA ALA A 266 7.82 -4.53 -1.34
C ALA A 266 7.32 -5.03 -2.71
N LEU A 267 6.03 -5.39 -2.80
CA LEU A 267 5.39 -5.76 -4.06
C LEU A 267 5.35 -4.60 -5.06
N GLN A 268 5.09 -3.37 -4.59
CA GLN A 268 5.10 -2.20 -5.45
C GLN A 268 6.47 -1.98 -6.11
N GLU A 269 7.58 -2.17 -5.39
CA GLU A 269 8.94 -2.10 -5.96
C GLU A 269 9.17 -3.19 -7.02
N ILE A 270 8.75 -4.43 -6.75
CA ILE A 270 8.88 -5.57 -7.68
C ILE A 270 8.11 -5.30 -8.99
N TYR A 271 6.88 -4.81 -8.89
CA TYR A 271 6.00 -4.57 -10.04
C TYR A 271 6.29 -3.27 -10.79
N ALA A 272 7.08 -2.35 -10.20
CA ALA A 272 7.45 -1.08 -10.84
C ALA A 272 8.56 -1.21 -11.88
N VAL A 273 9.31 -2.32 -11.89
CA VAL A 273 10.40 -2.54 -12.86
C VAL A 273 9.84 -2.69 -14.26
N ALA A 274 10.20 -1.77 -15.16
CA ALA A 274 9.88 -1.89 -16.58
C ALA A 274 10.67 -3.05 -17.20
N ASN A 275 9.98 -3.97 -17.87
CA ASN A 275 10.56 -5.19 -18.47
C ASN A 275 11.33 -6.05 -17.46
N PRO A 276 10.67 -6.56 -16.41
CA PRO A 276 11.33 -7.32 -15.36
C PRO A 276 11.92 -8.62 -15.92
N SER A 277 13.03 -9.09 -15.35
CA SER A 277 13.57 -10.41 -15.65
C SER A 277 12.55 -11.52 -15.33
N GLU A 278 12.71 -12.69 -15.96
CA GLU A 278 11.87 -13.86 -15.63
C GLU A 278 11.97 -14.24 -14.15
N GLN A 279 13.12 -14.01 -13.53
CA GLN A 279 13.32 -14.27 -12.11
C GLN A 279 12.49 -13.31 -11.24
N LEU A 280 12.48 -12.01 -11.57
CA LEU A 280 11.68 -11.01 -10.85
C LEU A 280 10.17 -11.23 -11.05
N LYS A 281 9.74 -11.58 -12.25
CA LYS A 281 8.34 -12.00 -12.51
C LYS A 281 7.95 -13.18 -11.64
N LYS A 282 8.81 -14.21 -11.59
CA LYS A 282 8.57 -15.41 -10.79
C LYS A 282 8.48 -15.08 -9.31
N LEU A 283 9.36 -14.21 -8.79
CA LEU A 283 9.30 -13.74 -7.41
C LEU A 283 7.95 -13.09 -7.09
N GLY A 284 7.50 -12.15 -7.92
CA GLY A 284 6.21 -11.49 -7.74
C GLY A 284 5.04 -12.50 -7.73
N GLN A 285 5.06 -13.47 -8.64
CA GLN A 285 4.06 -14.54 -8.70
C GLN A 285 4.09 -15.43 -7.45
N GLU A 286 5.26 -15.88 -7.01
CA GLU A 286 5.40 -16.71 -5.82
C GLU A 286 4.89 -16.01 -4.56
N ILE A 287 5.22 -14.73 -4.37
CA ILE A 287 4.71 -13.94 -3.24
C ILE A 287 3.18 -13.85 -3.32
N THR A 288 2.62 -13.45 -4.47
CA THR A 288 1.16 -13.30 -4.60
C THR A 288 0.41 -14.62 -4.42
N ASN A 289 0.93 -15.72 -4.96
CA ASN A 289 0.36 -17.05 -4.77
C ASN A 289 0.44 -17.51 -3.32
N TYR A 290 1.55 -17.24 -2.64
CA TYR A 290 1.69 -17.58 -1.22
C TYR A 290 0.69 -16.81 -0.35
N LEU A 291 0.40 -15.55 -0.70
CA LEU A 291 -0.55 -14.70 0.03
C LEU A 291 -2.02 -15.07 -0.21
N CYS A 292 -2.34 -15.76 -1.30
CA CYS A 292 -3.70 -16.16 -1.66
C CYS A 292 -3.98 -17.68 -1.57
N GLY A 293 -2.96 -18.50 -1.32
CA GLY A 293 -3.00 -19.97 -1.31
C GLY A 293 -3.26 -20.61 0.05
#